data_AF-A0A520GS72-F1
#
_entry.id   AF-A0A520GS72-F1
#
_cell.length_a   1.000
_cell.length_b   1.000
_cell.length_c   1.000
_cell.angle_alpha   90.00
_cell.angle_beta   90.00
_cell.angle_gamma   90.00
#
_symmetry.space_group_name_H-M   'P 1'
#
loop_
_entity.id
_entity.type
_entity.pdbx_description
1 polymer ?
#
loop_
_entity_poly.entity_id
_entity_poly.type
_entity_poly.pdbx_seq_one_letter_code
_entity_poly.pdbx_strand_id
1 'polypeptide(L)'
;MQWDILLNDDARFPRLLFFAEFSDDRFRYGINSEMQYCLFFDFGAKAGNIPVEPVVRANISLEEKIEDGKPSLILTLLNDNARNLFNDLIISIVSQTREIKSGSVKAGFISICNDWFDLFEPLTGQLSHSDLQGIFAELFFLKYLLENQLPFVSSQQP
;
A
#
# COMPACT_ATOMS: atom_id res chain seq x y z
N MET A 1 -3.07 -10.17 -8.47
CA MET A 1 -2.65 -11.13 -7.42
C MET A 1 -3.52 -12.37 -7.46
N GLN A 2 -2.97 -13.52 -7.08
CA GLN A 2 -3.64 -14.83 -7.20
C GLN A 2 -4.23 -15.30 -5.85
N TRP A 3 -5.16 -14.53 -5.28
CA TRP A 3 -5.75 -14.83 -3.97
C TRP A 3 -6.55 -16.14 -3.94
N ASP A 4 -7.22 -16.49 -5.04
CA ASP A 4 -8.01 -17.72 -5.11
C ASP A 4 -7.15 -18.97 -4.96
N ILE A 5 -5.89 -18.93 -5.42
CA ILE A 5 -4.95 -20.04 -5.21
C ILE A 5 -4.68 -20.22 -3.71
N LEU A 6 -4.42 -19.12 -3.00
CA LEU A 6 -4.14 -19.12 -1.55
C LEU A 6 -5.35 -19.56 -0.71
N LEU A 7 -6.56 -19.19 -1.13
CA LEU A 7 -7.80 -19.58 -0.44
C LEU A 7 -8.09 -21.08 -0.58
N ASN A 8 -7.77 -21.66 -1.74
CA ASN A 8 -8.02 -23.07 -2.06
C ASN A 8 -6.83 -24.00 -1.77
N ASP A 9 -5.71 -23.47 -1.28
CA ASP A 9 -4.55 -24.24 -0.88
C ASP A 9 -4.80 -24.90 0.48
N ASP A 10 -4.51 -26.20 0.63
CA ASP A 10 -4.64 -26.92 1.91
C ASP A 10 -3.36 -26.84 2.78
N ALA A 11 -2.35 -26.08 2.34
CA ALA A 11 -1.13 -25.84 3.09
C ALA A 11 -1.36 -25.13 4.43
N ARG A 12 -0.35 -25.22 5.29
CA ARG A 12 -0.30 -24.53 6.58
C ARG A 12 -0.19 -23.02 6.40
N PHE A 13 -0.76 -22.28 7.34
CA PHE A 13 -0.62 -20.83 7.40
C PHE A 13 0.77 -20.40 7.92
N PRO A 14 1.24 -19.19 7.54
CA PRO A 14 0.65 -18.34 6.51
C PRO A 14 0.86 -18.94 5.11
N ARG A 15 -0.14 -18.78 4.24
CA ARG A 15 -0.04 -19.22 2.84
C ARG A 15 0.46 -18.04 2.03
N LEU A 16 1.63 -18.19 1.42
CA LEU A 16 2.35 -17.07 0.80
C LEU A 16 2.65 -17.34 -0.67
N LEU A 17 2.57 -16.30 -1.48
CA LEU A 17 3.03 -16.28 -2.87
C LEU A 17 4.02 -15.14 -3.10
N PHE A 18 4.92 -15.36 -4.05
CA PHE A 18 5.81 -14.31 -4.55
C PHE A 18 5.11 -13.47 -5.62
N PHE A 19 5.56 -12.23 -5.77
CA PHE A 19 5.18 -11.39 -6.89
C PHE A 19 5.97 -11.82 -8.14
N ALA A 20 5.31 -12.48 -9.08
CA ALA A 20 5.92 -12.93 -10.34
C ALA A 20 6.55 -11.77 -11.14
N GLU A 21 5.94 -10.58 -11.07
CA GLU A 21 6.33 -9.41 -11.87
C GLU A 21 7.56 -8.66 -11.30
N PHE A 22 7.78 -8.72 -9.99
CA PHE A 22 8.78 -7.86 -9.32
C PHE A 22 10.11 -8.56 -9.03
N SER A 23 10.16 -9.89 -9.07
CA SER A 23 11.36 -10.71 -8.78
C SER A 23 12.12 -10.24 -7.53
N ASP A 24 11.40 -9.80 -6.50
CA ASP A 24 11.95 -9.32 -5.24
C ASP A 24 11.51 -10.26 -4.11
N ASP A 25 12.48 -10.99 -3.55
CA ASP A 25 12.25 -12.01 -2.54
C ASP A 25 11.91 -11.43 -1.15
N ARG A 26 12.08 -10.12 -0.98
CA ARG A 26 11.69 -9.41 0.24
C ARG A 26 10.18 -9.31 0.38
N PHE A 27 9.44 -9.37 -0.72
CA PHE A 27 7.99 -9.19 -0.72
C PHE A 27 7.26 -10.48 -1.00
N ARG A 28 6.32 -10.81 -0.12
CA ARG A 28 5.36 -11.90 -0.31
C ARG A 28 3.97 -11.37 -0.01
N TYR A 29 2.96 -11.82 -0.73
CA TYR A 29 1.56 -11.58 -0.36
C TYR A 29 0.93 -12.91 0.04
N GLY A 30 -0.05 -12.87 0.93
CA GLY A 30 -0.53 -14.10 1.52
C GLY A 30 -1.77 -13.98 2.38
N ILE A 31 -2.17 -15.12 2.92
CA ILE A 31 -3.26 -15.24 3.87
C ILE A 31 -2.66 -15.71 5.20
N ASN A 32 -2.92 -14.98 6.28
CA ASN A 32 -2.44 -15.33 7.61
C ASN A 32 -3.33 -16.41 8.28
N SER A 33 -2.97 -16.83 9.49
CA SER A 33 -3.74 -17.83 10.26
C SER A 33 -5.16 -17.41 10.64
N GLU A 34 -5.46 -16.11 10.54
CA GLU A 34 -6.78 -15.53 10.81
C GLU A 34 -7.62 -15.36 9.53
N MET A 35 -7.17 -15.93 8.40
CA MET A 35 -7.81 -15.80 7.08
C MET A 35 -7.83 -14.38 6.52
N GLN A 36 -6.91 -13.52 6.95
CA GLN A 36 -6.80 -12.14 6.47
C GLN A 36 -5.76 -12.02 5.36
N TYR A 37 -6.02 -11.10 4.44
CA TYR A 37 -5.11 -10.77 3.34
C TYR A 37 -3.95 -9.92 3.85
N CYS A 38 -2.73 -10.31 3.51
CA CYS A 38 -1.51 -9.71 4.05
C CYS A 38 -0.47 -9.44 2.96
N LEU A 39 0.31 -8.39 3.17
CA LEU A 39 1.60 -8.14 2.52
C LEU A 39 2.70 -8.31 3.57
N PHE A 40 3.65 -9.19 3.28
CA PHE A 40 4.83 -9.47 4.07
C PHE A 40 6.03 -8.78 3.43
N PHE A 41 6.80 -8.08 4.24
CA PHE A 41 8.04 -7.42 3.84
C PHE A 41 9.20 -7.80 4.76
N ASP A 42 10.14 -8.58 4.22
CA ASP A 42 11.36 -9.01 4.90
C ASP A 42 12.46 -7.96 4.67
N PHE A 43 12.84 -7.23 5.72
CA PHE A 43 13.82 -6.12 5.61
C PHE A 43 15.25 -6.52 6.03
N GLY A 44 15.44 -7.72 6.58
CA GLY A 44 16.75 -8.24 6.99
C GLY A 44 17.36 -7.52 8.21
N ALA A 45 18.30 -8.18 8.89
CA ALA A 45 18.84 -7.71 10.17
C ALA A 45 19.60 -6.37 10.13
N LYS A 46 19.94 -5.86 8.93
CA LYS A 46 20.72 -4.63 8.75
C LYS A 46 19.88 -3.38 8.48
N ALA A 47 18.56 -3.49 8.30
CA ALA A 47 17.70 -2.37 7.88
C ALA A 47 17.27 -1.42 9.02
N GLY A 48 18.00 -1.42 10.14
CA GLY A 48 17.78 -0.51 11.26
C GLY A 48 16.91 -1.09 12.37
N ASN A 49 17.14 -0.59 13.58
CA ASN A 49 16.57 -1.15 14.82
C ASN A 49 15.38 -0.33 15.34
N ILE A 50 14.66 0.37 14.46
CA ILE A 50 13.51 1.19 14.83
C ILE A 50 12.34 0.23 15.10
N PRO A 51 11.88 0.04 16.34
CA PRO A 51 10.73 -0.80 16.62
C PRO A 51 9.49 -0.15 16.04
N VAL A 52 8.66 -0.92 15.35
CA VAL A 52 7.35 -0.44 14.89
C VAL A 52 6.32 -0.80 15.94
N GLU A 53 5.73 0.20 16.58
CA GLU A 53 4.51 -0.04 17.36
C GLU A 53 3.39 -0.42 16.39
N PRO A 54 2.60 -1.47 16.68
CA PRO A 54 1.53 -1.89 15.81
C PRO A 54 0.57 -0.73 15.54
N VAL A 55 0.45 -0.34 14.27
CA VAL A 55 -0.49 0.71 13.87
C VAL A 55 -1.74 0.01 13.36
N VAL A 56 -2.84 0.14 14.10
CA VAL A 56 -4.16 -0.29 13.66
C VAL A 56 -4.93 0.94 13.21
N ARG A 57 -5.37 0.94 11.95
CA ARG A 57 -6.31 1.90 11.37
C ARG A 57 -7.52 1.13 10.85
N ALA A 58 -8.69 1.76 10.81
CA ALA A 58 -9.99 1.08 10.70
C ALA A 58 -10.08 -0.09 9.70
N ASN A 59 -9.38 -0.02 8.57
CA ASN A 59 -9.41 -1.05 7.53
C ASN A 59 -8.09 -1.84 7.36
N ILE A 60 -6.99 -1.43 7.99
CA ILE A 60 -5.65 -2.04 7.82
C ILE A 60 -4.81 -1.97 9.10
N SER A 61 -3.97 -2.96 9.33
CA SER A 61 -2.97 -2.94 10.40
C SER A 61 -1.57 -3.17 9.86
N LEU A 62 -0.57 -2.58 10.53
CA LEU A 62 0.84 -2.84 10.28
C LEU A 62 1.51 -3.25 11.58
N GLU A 63 2.17 -4.41 11.56
CA GLU A 63 2.87 -4.98 12.70
C GLU A 63 4.23 -5.52 12.30
N GLU A 64 5.15 -5.55 13.26
CA GLU A 64 6.45 -6.20 13.11
C GLU A 64 6.42 -7.57 13.81
N LYS A 65 6.75 -8.63 13.07
CA LYS A 65 6.78 -10.02 13.56
C LYS A 65 8.03 -10.74 13.06
N ILE A 66 8.35 -11.87 13.68
CA ILE A 66 9.36 -12.80 13.18
C ILE A 66 8.64 -13.94 12.46
N GLU A 67 8.72 -13.96 11.13
CA GLU A 67 8.14 -14.99 10.27
C GLU A 67 9.27 -15.84 9.68
N ASP A 68 9.21 -17.16 9.84
CA ASP A 68 10.25 -18.10 9.40
C ASP A 68 11.68 -17.70 9.85
N GLY A 69 11.80 -17.11 11.05
CA GLY A 69 13.08 -16.66 11.61
C GLY A 69 13.62 -15.36 11.01
N LYS A 70 12.84 -14.66 10.17
CA LYS A 70 13.18 -13.36 9.59
C LYS A 70 12.33 -12.25 10.21
N PRO A 71 12.91 -11.07 10.49
CA PRO A 71 12.12 -9.92 10.89
C PRO A 71 11.37 -9.38 9.68
N SER A 72 10.06 -9.26 9.83
CA SER A 72 9.13 -8.93 8.76
C SER A 72 8.13 -7.89 9.23
N LEU A 73 7.83 -6.92 8.36
CA LEU A 73 6.67 -6.05 8.51
C LEU A 73 5.49 -6.71 7.79
N ILE A 74 4.36 -6.80 8.48
CA ILE A 74 3.15 -7.41 7.95
C ILE A 74 2.07 -6.34 7.91
N LEU A 75 1.63 -6.01 6.71
CA LEU A 75 0.49 -5.16 6.46
C LEU A 75 -0.73 -6.06 6.22
N THR A 76 -1.77 -5.95 7.04
CA THR A 76 -2.93 -6.82 7.04
C THR A 76 -4.20 -6.04 6.75
N LEU A 77 -5.05 -6.57 5.88
CA LEU A 77 -6.39 -6.04 5.62
C LEU A 77 -7.36 -6.51 6.71
N LEU A 78 -8.04 -5.56 7.36
CA LEU A 78 -9.01 -5.82 8.42
C LEU A 78 -10.47 -5.79 7.90
N ASN A 79 -10.68 -5.29 6.69
CA ASN A 79 -12.00 -5.16 6.07
C ASN A 79 -11.99 -5.65 4.62
N ASP A 80 -12.58 -6.82 4.37
CA ASP A 80 -12.62 -7.46 3.06
C ASP A 80 -13.33 -6.65 1.97
N ASN A 81 -14.19 -5.69 2.35
CA ASN A 81 -14.83 -4.79 1.39
C ASN A 81 -13.81 -3.90 0.66
N ALA A 82 -12.64 -3.66 1.25
CA ALA A 82 -11.58 -2.84 0.67
C ALA A 82 -10.53 -3.68 -0.10
N ARG A 83 -10.78 -4.96 -0.38
CA ARG A 83 -9.82 -5.87 -1.02
C ARG A 83 -9.26 -5.39 -2.36
N ASN A 84 -10.09 -4.78 -3.22
CA ASN A 84 -9.60 -4.25 -4.50
C ASN A 84 -8.63 -3.10 -4.28
N LEU A 85 -8.99 -2.15 -3.41
CA LEU A 85 -8.13 -1.03 -3.03
C LEU A 85 -6.84 -1.54 -2.36
N PHE A 86 -6.92 -2.59 -1.56
CA PHE A 86 -5.77 -3.22 -0.94
C PHE A 86 -4.80 -3.82 -1.97
N ASN A 87 -5.29 -4.39 -3.06
CA ASN A 87 -4.43 -4.88 -4.14
C ASN A 87 -3.63 -3.75 -4.78
N ASP A 88 -4.31 -2.64 -5.10
CA ASP A 88 -3.68 -1.47 -5.70
C ASP A 88 -2.66 -0.84 -4.74
N LEU A 89 -3.02 -0.79 -3.45
CA LEU A 89 -2.13 -0.35 -2.37
C LEU A 89 -0.85 -1.17 -2.32
N ILE A 90 -0.95 -2.50 -2.27
CA ILE A 90 0.22 -3.39 -2.23
C ILE A 90 1.13 -3.16 -3.44
N ILE A 91 0.56 -3.08 -4.64
CA ILE A 91 1.34 -2.84 -5.87
C ILE A 91 2.10 -1.52 -5.76
N SER A 92 1.43 -0.46 -5.29
CA SER A 92 2.04 0.85 -5.05
C SER A 92 3.16 0.79 -4.02
N ILE A 93 2.92 0.19 -2.84
CA ILE A 93 3.91 0.06 -1.77
C ILE A 93 5.13 -0.72 -2.25
N VAL A 94 4.93 -1.87 -2.89
CA VAL A 94 6.01 -2.72 -3.39
C VAL A 94 6.83 -1.98 -4.44
N SER A 95 6.17 -1.34 -5.41
CA SER A 95 6.86 -0.59 -6.46
C SER A 95 7.74 0.54 -5.88
N GLN A 96 7.22 1.29 -4.91
CA GLN A 96 7.95 2.41 -4.32
C GLN A 96 9.08 1.95 -3.38
N THR A 97 8.83 0.93 -2.55
CA THR A 97 9.82 0.45 -1.57
C THR A 97 11.03 -0.19 -2.26
N ARG A 98 10.83 -0.77 -3.46
CA ARG A 98 11.92 -1.40 -4.24
C ARG A 98 13.01 -0.40 -4.65
N GLU A 99 12.64 0.85 -4.87
CA GLU A 99 13.56 1.93 -5.24
C GLU A 99 14.37 2.46 -4.03
N ILE A 100 14.05 2.02 -2.81
CA ILE A 100 14.69 2.47 -1.58
C ILE A 100 15.96 1.66 -1.30
N LYS A 101 17.04 2.37 -0.96
CA LYS A 101 18.32 1.78 -0.55
C LYS A 101 18.16 0.87 0.66
N SER A 102 18.86 -0.26 0.67
CA SER A 102 18.71 -1.33 1.68
C SER A 102 18.90 -0.88 3.13
N GLY A 103 19.71 0.15 3.40
CA GLY A 103 19.95 0.65 4.77
C GLY A 103 18.79 1.44 5.39
N SER A 104 17.86 1.94 4.57
CA SER A 104 16.70 2.74 5.01
C SER A 104 15.37 2.12 4.59
N VAL A 105 15.40 0.89 4.06
CA VAL A 105 14.24 0.27 3.43
C VAL A 105 13.08 0.05 4.40
N LYS A 106 13.37 -0.31 5.67
CA LYS A 106 12.35 -0.48 6.71
C LYS A 106 11.61 0.84 6.98
N ALA A 107 12.36 1.90 7.25
CA ALA A 107 11.80 3.22 7.49
C ALA A 107 11.02 3.74 6.27
N GLY A 108 11.54 3.50 5.07
CA GLY A 108 10.88 3.84 3.82
C GLY A 108 9.54 3.14 3.63
N PHE A 109 9.50 1.81 3.85
CA PHE A 109 8.26 1.03 3.78
C PHE A 109 7.21 1.56 4.76
N ILE A 110 7.60 1.84 6.00
CA ILE A 110 6.69 2.37 7.04
C ILE A 110 6.15 3.74 6.62
N SER A 111 7.03 4.63 6.12
CA SER A 111 6.61 5.95 5.64
C SER A 111 5.57 5.84 4.54
N ILE A 112 5.82 5.01 3.53
CA ILE A 112 4.88 4.79 2.43
C ILE A 112 3.56 4.22 2.97
N CYS A 113 3.59 3.24 3.87
CA CYS A 113 2.38 2.71 4.48
C CYS A 113 1.57 3.80 5.19
N ASN A 114 2.22 4.63 6.00
CA ASN A 114 1.56 5.72 6.73
C ASN A 114 0.89 6.72 5.77
N ASP A 115 1.55 7.08 4.66
CA ASP A 115 0.96 8.00 3.66
C ASP A 115 -0.35 7.43 3.07
N TRP A 116 -0.43 6.10 2.94
CA TRP A 116 -1.65 5.42 2.46
C TRP A 116 -2.68 5.19 3.56
N PHE A 117 -2.30 5.18 4.83
CA PHE A 117 -3.24 4.93 5.93
C PHE A 117 -4.30 6.01 6.03
N ASP A 118 -3.90 7.25 5.77
CA ASP A 118 -4.82 8.39 5.73
C ASP A 118 -5.91 8.23 4.66
N LEU A 119 -5.64 7.44 3.60
CA LEU A 119 -6.61 7.13 2.53
C LEU A 119 -7.54 5.95 2.87
N PHE A 120 -7.19 5.14 3.87
CA PHE A 120 -7.98 3.99 4.33
C PHE A 120 -8.80 4.29 5.58
N GLU A 121 -8.72 5.50 6.14
CA GLU A 121 -9.71 5.94 7.11
C GLU A 121 -11.09 6.01 6.43
N PRO A 122 -12.15 5.45 7.03
CA PRO A 122 -13.48 5.64 6.51
C PRO A 122 -13.73 7.15 6.44
N LEU A 123 -14.06 7.65 5.26
CA LEU A 123 -14.64 8.98 5.10
C LEU A 123 -15.87 9.02 5.99
N THR A 124 -15.73 9.56 7.20
CA THR A 124 -16.78 9.56 8.22
C THR A 124 -17.94 10.48 7.85
N GLY A 125 -17.87 11.15 6.69
CA GLY A 125 -18.95 11.91 6.08
C GLY A 125 -19.30 11.37 4.70
N GLN A 126 -20.60 11.22 4.43
CA GLN A 126 -21.07 11.25 3.05
C GLN A 126 -20.67 12.61 2.46
N LEU A 127 -19.96 12.60 1.33
CA LEU A 127 -19.68 13.82 0.58
C LEU A 127 -21.02 14.48 0.24
N SER A 128 -21.15 15.76 0.55
CA SER A 128 -22.34 16.50 0.15
C SER A 128 -22.40 16.59 -1.38
N HIS A 129 -23.58 16.85 -1.94
CA HIS A 129 -23.72 17.04 -3.38
C HIS A 129 -22.82 18.19 -3.90
N SER A 130 -22.64 19.25 -3.09
CA SER A 130 -21.73 20.35 -3.42
C SER A 130 -20.26 19.91 -3.47
N ASP A 131 -19.83 19.05 -2.55
CA ASP A 131 -18.45 18.54 -2.54
C ASP A 131 -18.19 17.70 -3.80
N LEU A 132 -19.15 16.83 -4.16
CA LEU A 132 -19.09 16.05 -5.39
C LEU A 132 -19.05 16.94 -6.63
N GLN A 133 -19.88 17.98 -6.70
CA GLN A 133 -19.86 18.94 -7.82
C GLN A 133 -18.51 19.66 -7.93
N GLY A 134 -17.91 20.06 -6.81
CA GLY A 134 -16.58 20.66 -6.78
C GLY A 134 -15.52 19.73 -7.35
N ILE A 135 -15.47 18.48 -6.87
CA ILE A 135 -14.52 17.46 -7.34
C ILE A 135 -14.69 17.21 -8.85
N PHE A 136 -15.92 17.07 -9.33
CA PHE A 136 -16.17 16.86 -10.77
C PHE A 136 -15.75 18.07 -11.62
N ALA A 137 -15.97 19.30 -11.15
CA ALA A 137 -15.53 20.49 -11.85
C ALA A 137 -14.00 20.58 -11.92
N GLU A 138 -13.30 20.27 -10.83
CA GLU A 138 -11.83 20.24 -10.77
C GLU A 138 -11.25 19.16 -11.70
N LEU A 139 -11.82 17.95 -11.69
CA LEU A 139 -11.40 16.88 -12.60
C LEU A 139 -11.66 17.21 -14.06
N PHE A 140 -12.80 17.84 -14.37
CA PHE A 140 -13.11 18.31 -15.72
C PHE A 140 -12.13 19.39 -16.18
N PHE A 141 -11.81 20.34 -15.31
CA PHE A 141 -10.82 21.38 -15.59
C PHE A 141 -9.42 20.80 -15.78
N LEU A 142 -8.99 19.86 -14.93
CA LEU A 142 -7.71 19.18 -15.07
C LEU A 142 -7.63 18.43 -16.41
N LYS A 143 -8.68 17.69 -16.77
CA LYS A 143 -8.77 17.04 -18.09
C LYS A 143 -8.64 18.06 -19.22
N TYR A 144 -9.36 19.18 -19.12
CA TYR A 144 -9.28 20.26 -20.11
C TYR A 144 -7.85 20.81 -20.23
N LEU A 145 -7.13 21.03 -19.12
CA LEU A 145 -5.74 21.49 -19.13
C LEU A 145 -4.79 20.50 -19.81
N LEU A 146 -4.95 19.20 -19.52
CA LEU A 146 -4.12 18.14 -20.08
C LEU A 146 -4.36 17.98 -21.59
N GLU A 147 -5.61 18.08 -22.04
CA GLU A 147 -5.99 17.92 -23.44
C GLU A 147 -5.67 19.16 -24.29
N ASN A 148 -5.74 20.36 -23.71
CA ASN A 148 -5.61 21.61 -24.47
C ASN A 148 -4.24 22.28 -24.34
N GLN A 149 -3.23 21.63 -23.73
CA GLN A 149 -1.85 22.12 -23.57
C GLN A 149 -1.77 23.65 -23.56
N LEU A 150 -2.37 24.29 -22.54
CA LEU A 150 -2.28 25.75 -22.46
C LEU A 150 -0.78 26.11 -22.46
N PRO A 151 -0.31 26.92 -23.43
CA PRO A 151 1.09 27.30 -23.46
C PRO A 151 1.36 28.03 -22.16
N PHE A 152 2.34 27.52 -21.40
CA PHE A 152 2.92 28.23 -20.28
C PHE A 152 3.33 29.60 -20.83
N VAL A 153 2.58 30.65 -20.48
CA VAL A 153 2.97 32.01 -20.80
C VAL A 153 4.19 32.30 -19.95
N SER A 154 5.37 32.06 -20.52
CA SER A 154 6.62 32.58 -19.99
C SER A 154 6.53 34.10 -20.11
N SER A 155 6.09 34.75 -19.04
CA SER A 155 6.23 36.19 -18.86
C SER A 155 7.72 36.50 -18.78
N GLN A 156 8.34 36.73 -19.93
CA GLN A 156 9.57 37.51 -19.99
C GLN A 156 9.22 38.92 -19.55
N GLN A 157 9.72 39.30 -18.38
CA GLN A 157 9.71 40.69 -17.92
C GLN A 157 10.64 41.53 -18.82
N PRO A 158 10.27 42.78 -19.13
CA PRO A 158 11.16 43.74 -19.79
C PRO A 158 12.35 44.14 -18.91
#